data_AF-A0A7C6WSB9-F1
#
_entry.id   AF-A0A7C6WSB9-F1
#
_cell.length_a   1.000
_cell.length_b   1.000
_cell.length_c   1.000
_cell.angle_alpha   90.00
_cell.angle_beta   90.00
_cell.angle_gamma   90.00
#
_symmetry.space_group_name_H-M   'P 1'
#
loop_
_entity.id
_entity.type
_entity.pdbx_description
1 polymer ?
#
loop_
_entity_poly.entity_id
_entity_poly.type
_entity_poly.pdbx_seq_one_letter_code
_entity_poly.pdbx_strand_id
1 'polypeptide(L)'
;MQSKIIHLTGNLPMSRERAAKLVSAANAYPCGVYLEKDNFTVNAKSMLGLLSISQLSCRQLKLVTDGPREEEAIEVLARLLSEEDQDNANG
;
A
#
# COMPACT_ATOMS: atom_id res chain seq x y z
N MET A 1 -12.34 -9.01 8.46
CA MET A 1 -11.19 -8.12 8.66
C MET A 1 -9.89 -8.91 8.76
N GLN A 2 -8.92 -8.59 7.89
CA GLN A 2 -7.54 -9.11 7.90
C GLN A 2 -6.52 -8.00 8.12
N SER A 3 -5.35 -8.31 8.71
CA SER A 3 -4.25 -7.34 8.83
C SER A 3 -2.86 -7.97 8.76
N LYS A 4 -1.90 -7.22 8.21
CA LYS A 4 -0.51 -7.69 8.02
C LYS A 4 0.48 -6.54 8.16
N ILE A 5 1.58 -6.78 8.88
CA ILE A 5 2.69 -5.83 8.95
C ILE A 5 3.53 -5.97 7.68
N ILE A 6 3.75 -4.85 7.01
CA ILE A 6 4.50 -4.77 5.75
C ILE A 6 5.73 -3.90 5.95
N HIS A 7 6.84 -4.36 5.37
CA HIS A 7 8.08 -3.60 5.29
C HIS A 7 8.27 -3.10 3.86
N LEU A 8 8.33 -1.77 3.70
CA LEU A 8 8.56 -1.11 2.43
C LEU A 8 10.06 -1.14 2.10
N THR A 9 10.38 -1.66 0.92
CA THR A 9 11.73 -1.81 0.37
C THR A 9 12.02 -0.72 -0.68
N GLY A 10 13.27 -0.60 -1.13
CA GLY A 10 13.70 0.41 -2.12
C GLY A 10 14.19 1.74 -1.54
N ASN A 11 14.58 2.65 -2.45
CA ASN A 11 15.19 3.94 -2.13
C ASN A 11 14.18 4.91 -1.49
N LEU A 12 12.97 4.99 -2.05
CA LEU A 12 11.85 5.73 -1.48
C LEU A 12 10.83 4.73 -0.89
N PRO A 13 10.36 4.92 0.35
CA PRO A 13 9.39 4.00 0.95
C PRO A 13 8.08 3.94 0.15
N MET A 14 7.57 5.08 -0.33
CA MET A 14 6.38 5.16 -1.16
C MET A 14 6.62 6.11 -2.35
N SER A 15 7.04 5.55 -3.48
CA SER A 15 7.15 6.31 -4.75
C SER A 15 5.75 6.63 -5.31
N ARG A 16 5.66 7.65 -6.18
CA ARG A 16 4.41 7.98 -6.88
C ARG A 16 3.89 6.81 -7.73
N GLU A 17 4.80 6.04 -8.31
CA GLU A 17 4.47 4.85 -9.11
C GLU A 17 3.93 3.72 -8.25
N ARG A 18 4.60 3.39 -7.13
CA ARG A 18 4.12 2.40 -6.16
C ARG A 18 2.74 2.79 -5.61
N ALA A 19 2.54 4.07 -5.29
CA ALA A 19 1.24 4.57 -4.84
C ALA A 19 0.15 4.41 -5.92
N ALA A 20 0.45 4.72 -7.18
CA ALA A 20 -0.50 4.54 -8.29
C ALA A 20 -0.86 3.05 -8.51
N LYS A 21 0.14 2.16 -8.49
CA LYS A 21 -0.06 0.70 -8.56
C LYS A 21 -0.92 0.20 -7.41
N LEU A 22 -0.63 0.65 -6.18
CA LEU A 22 -1.40 0.30 -4.99
C LEU A 22 -2.87 0.74 -5.10
N VAL A 23 -3.12 1.99 -5.49
CA VAL A 23 -4.48 2.53 -5.67
C VAL A 23 -5.25 1.70 -6.70
N SER A 24 -4.62 1.42 -7.84
CA SER A 24 -5.23 0.63 -8.90
C SER A 24 -5.58 -0.78 -8.42
N ALA A 25 -4.63 -1.47 -7.78
CA ALA A 25 -4.85 -2.81 -7.26
C ALA A 25 -5.91 -2.84 -6.15
N ALA A 26 -5.86 -1.91 -5.20
CA ALA A 26 -6.81 -1.84 -4.10
C ALA A 26 -8.26 -1.63 -4.61
N ASN A 27 -8.45 -0.79 -5.62
CA ASN A 27 -9.77 -0.54 -6.21
C ASN A 27 -10.37 -1.76 -6.94
N ALA A 28 -9.57 -2.76 -7.31
CA ALA A 28 -10.08 -4.00 -7.92
C ALA A 28 -10.79 -4.93 -6.93
N TYR A 29 -10.65 -4.68 -5.62
CA TYR A 29 -11.23 -5.51 -4.56
C TYR A 29 -12.46 -4.84 -3.92
N PRO A 30 -13.57 -5.58 -3.71
CA PRO A 30 -14.79 -5.09 -3.08
C PRO A 30 -14.71 -5.04 -1.55
N CYS A 31 -13.56 -4.70 -0.98
CA CYS A 31 -13.35 -4.54 0.45
C CYS A 31 -12.80 -3.14 0.78
N GLY A 32 -12.86 -2.72 2.05
CA GLY A 32 -12.05 -1.62 2.55
C GLY A 32 -10.57 -2.00 2.49
N VAL A 33 -9.70 -1.03 2.19
CA VAL A 33 -8.24 -1.21 2.21
C VAL A 33 -7.61 0.00 2.87
N TYR A 34 -6.86 -0.23 3.94
CA TYR A 34 -6.28 0.83 4.76
C TYR A 34 -4.80 0.56 5.05
N LEU A 35 -4.03 1.64 5.16
CA LEU A 35 -2.68 1.60 5.72
C LEU A 35 -2.69 2.33 7.05
N GLU A 36 -2.21 1.67 8.10
CA GLU A 36 -2.12 2.19 9.45
C GLU A 36 -0.64 2.37 9.85
N LYS A 37 -0.30 3.53 10.40
CA LYS A 37 0.99 3.79 11.06
C LYS A 37 0.78 4.73 12.24
N ASP A 38 1.20 4.31 13.42
CA ASP A 38 1.01 5.05 14.67
C ASP A 38 -0.46 5.48 14.83
N ASN A 39 -0.75 6.77 14.81
CA ASN A 39 -2.10 7.33 14.93
C ASN A 39 -2.72 7.72 13.57
N PHE A 40 -2.09 7.33 12.46
CA PHE A 40 -2.53 7.65 11.10
C PHE A 40 -3.12 6.41 10.44
N THR A 41 -4.34 6.57 9.92
CA THR A 41 -4.98 5.58 9.05
C THR A 41 -5.37 6.27 7.75
N VAL A 42 -4.97 5.70 6.62
CA VAL A 42 -5.32 6.22 5.29
C VAL A 42 -6.02 5.16 4.47
N ASN A 43 -6.97 5.59 3.63
CA ASN A 43 -7.60 4.73 2.66
C ASN A 43 -6.66 4.52 1.46
N ALA A 44 -6.22 3.28 1.25
CA ALA A 44 -5.28 2.92 0.18
C ALA A 44 -5.90 3.00 -1.23
N LYS A 45 -7.23 3.12 -1.34
CA LYS A 45 -7.94 3.34 -2.60
C LYS A 45 -7.93 4.79 -3.07
N SER A 46 -7.46 5.72 -2.23
CA SER A 46 -7.41 7.15 -2.55
C SER A 46 -5.97 7.64 -2.66
N MET A 47 -5.60 8.11 -3.85
CA MET A 47 -4.29 8.69 -4.10
C MET A 47 -3.99 9.88 -3.17
N LEU A 48 -5.01 10.68 -2.84
CA LEU A 48 -4.87 11.83 -1.94
C LEU A 48 -4.39 11.39 -0.54
N GLY A 49 -4.94 10.29 -0.02
CA GLY A 49 -4.56 9.76 1.29
C GLY A 49 -3.15 9.19 1.32
N LEU A 50 -2.72 8.53 0.24
CA LEU A 50 -1.37 7.97 0.14
C LEU A 50 -0.28 9.04 0.02
N LEU A 51 -0.54 10.13 -0.70
CA LEU A 51 0.42 11.24 -0.81
C LEU A 51 0.72 11.89 0.55
N SER A 52 -0.26 11.93 1.46
CA SER A 52 -0.05 12.40 2.84
C SER A 52 0.88 11.49 3.65
N ILE A 53 0.80 10.17 3.48
CA ILE A 53 1.71 9.21 4.14
C ILE A 53 3.09 9.16 3.48
N SER A 54 3.19 9.49 2.19
CA SER A 54 4.45 9.41 1.42
C SER A 54 5.54 10.37 1.93
N GLN A 55 5.15 11.39 2.68
CA GLN A 55 6.07 12.31 3.35
C GLN A 55 6.66 11.74 4.65
N LEU A 56 6.05 10.70 5.20
CA LEU A 56 6.60 9.98 6.33
C LEU A 56 7.63 9.00 5.77
N SER A 57 8.90 9.14 6.17
CA SER A 57 10.00 8.21 5.87
C SER A 57 9.81 6.86 6.59
N CYS A 58 8.61 6.31 6.51
CA CYS A 58 8.15 5.16 7.23
C CYS A 58 8.36 3.92 6.38
N ARG A 59 9.15 2.97 6.87
CA ARG A 59 9.43 1.69 6.21
C ARG A 59 8.60 0.53 6.74
N GLN A 60 7.80 0.73 7.78
CA GLN A 60 6.95 -0.33 8.36
C GLN A 60 5.55 0.22 8.60
N LEU A 61 4.55 -0.45 8.04
CA LEU A 61 3.15 -0.07 8.18
C LEU A 61 2.28 -1.32 8.32
N LYS A 62 1.05 -1.14 8.82
CA LYS A 62 0.06 -2.22 8.90
C LYS A 62 -0.94 -2.04 7.76
N LEU A 63 -1.00 -3.04 6.88
CA LEU A 63 -2.03 -3.15 5.85
C LEU A 63 -3.26 -3.82 6.47
N VAL A 64 -4.43 -3.22 6.29
CA VAL A 64 -5.72 -3.73 6.78
C VAL A 64 -6.67 -3.85 5.60
N THR A 65 -7.39 -4.97 5.54
CA THR A 65 -8.48 -5.18 4.58
C THR A 65 -9.73 -5.63 5.32
N ASP A 66 -10.89 -5.14 4.89
CA ASP A 66 -12.15 -5.44 5.56
C ASP A 66 -13.30 -5.59 4.57
N GLY A 67 -13.85 -6.80 4.47
CA GLY A 67 -15.02 -7.11 3.65
C GLY A 67 -14.77 -8.18 2.59
N PRO A 68 -15.60 -8.24 1.54
CA PRO A 68 -15.54 -9.28 0.52
C PRO A 68 -14.19 -9.38 -0.19
N ARG A 69 -13.63 -10.60 -0.27
CA ARG A 69 -12.31 -10.90 -0.85
C ARG A 69 -11.13 -10.26 -0.12
N GLU A 70 -11.26 -9.95 1.16
CA GLU A 70 -10.18 -9.37 1.98
C GLU A 70 -8.91 -10.25 2.05
N GLU A 71 -9.05 -11.57 2.11
CA GLU A 71 -7.91 -12.50 2.15
C GLU A 71 -7.08 -12.45 0.86
N GLU A 72 -7.73 -12.46 -0.29
CA GLU A 72 -7.07 -12.31 -1.58
C GLU A 72 -6.42 -10.91 -1.71
N ALA A 73 -7.16 -9.88 -1.31
CA ALA A 73 -6.69 -8.51 -1.36
C ALA A 73 -5.43 -8.30 -0.51
N ILE A 74 -5.40 -8.81 0.72
CA ILE A 74 -4.26 -8.59 1.62
C ILE A 74 -2.99 -9.28 1.12
N GLU A 75 -3.09 -10.45 0.49
CA GLU A 75 -1.94 -11.15 -0.07
C GLU A 75 -1.35 -10.41 -1.27
N VAL A 76 -2.19 -10.03 -2.23
CA VAL A 76 -1.76 -9.33 -3.45
C VAL A 76 -1.17 -7.96 -3.12
N LEU A 77 -1.85 -7.19 -2.27
CA LEU A 77 -1.41 -5.85 -1.90
C LEU A 77 -0.15 -5.87 -1.02
N ALA A 78 -0.03 -6.83 -0.10
CA ALA A 78 1.19 -7.02 0.69
C ALA A 78 2.40 -7.29 -0.21
N ARG A 79 2.22 -8.15 -1.22
CA ARG A 79 3.27 -8.48 -2.18
C ARG A 79 3.71 -7.25 -2.97
N LEU A 80 2.77 -6.49 -3.52
CA LEU A 80 3.04 -5.25 -4.26
C LEU A 80 3.84 -4.24 -3.44
N LEU A 81 3.53 -4.11 -2.14
CA LEU A 81 4.21 -3.19 -1.23
C LEU A 81 5.60 -3.65 -0.79
N SER A 82 5.87 -4.96 -0.80
CA SER A 82 7.17 -5.53 -0.45
C SER A 82 8.11 -5.69 -1.66
N GLU A 83 7.58 -5.66 -2.88
CA GLU A 83 8.38 -5.66 -4.11
C GLU A 83 9.12 -4.32 -4.27
N GLU A 84 10.42 -4.37 -4.54
CA GLU A 84 11.19 -3.19 -4.93
C GLU A 84 10.65 -2.66 -6.25
N ASP A 85 10.54 -1.33 -6.37
CA ASP A 85 10.26 -0.73 -7.68
C ASP A 85 11.35 -1.23 -8.63
N GLN A 86 10.97 -2.04 -9.63
CA GLN A 86 11.85 -2.29 -10.76
C GLN A 86 11.93 -0.97 -11.52
N ASP A 87 12.86 -0.12 -11.08
CA ASP A 87 13.32 1.02 -11.84
C ASP A 87 13.98 0.46 -13.11
N ASN A 88 13.17 0.23 -14.13
CA ASN A 88 13.67 0.08 -15.48
C ASN A 88 14.10 1.46 -15.96
N ALA A 89 15.20 1.97 -15.40
CA ALA A 89 15.98 3.06 -15.95
C ALA A 89 16.65 2.57 -17.25
N ASN A 90 15.84 2.37 -18.29
CA ASN A 90 16.29 2.43 -19.68
C ASN A 90 15.59 3.63 -20.31
N GLY A 91 16.31 4.74 -20.34
CA GLY A 91 15.93 6.01 -20.95
C GLY A 91 17.01 7.05 -20.77
#